data_AF-A0A3C2AY70-F1
#
_entry.id   AF-A0A3C2AY70-F1
#
_cell.length_a   1.000
_cell.length_b   1.000
_cell.length_c   1.000
_cell.angle_alpha   90.00
_cell.angle_beta   90.00
_cell.angle_gamma   90.00
#
_symmetry.space_group_name_H-M   'P 1'
#
loop_
_entity.id
_entity.type
_entity.pdbx_description
1 polymer ?
#
loop_
_entity_poly.entity_id
_entity_poly.type
_entity_poly.pdbx_seq_one_letter_code
_entity_poly.pdbx_strand_id
1 'polypeptide(L)'
;RTVESLGMVYQCHYPNKALHTARGARLSPLHQRLVEQGAYFRDVSGWEGADWFAGPGVQPDPGPLTWGRPSWWANWEAEHQACRNDVVLMDMSFMSKFRVQGRDAGTVLDRLSANAVNGEPGTITYTQWLNERGTLEADLTVSKLGDESFLVVATDTAHRHVESQLRRACGAAGHAFATDVTAALAQINVQGPRSRELLQSLTSVDLSNEAFPF
;
A
#
# COMPACT_ATOMS: atom_id res chain seq x y z
N ARG A 1 11.70 5.51 19.11
CA ARG A 1 11.73 6.98 19.00
C ARG A 1 11.39 7.70 20.32
N THR A 2 11.53 7.05 21.49
CA THR A 2 11.05 7.57 22.78
C THR A 2 11.64 8.93 23.19
N VAL A 3 12.93 9.16 22.96
CA VAL A 3 13.60 10.43 23.31
C VAL A 3 13.02 11.61 22.53
N GLU A 4 12.87 11.45 21.21
CA GLU A 4 12.25 12.46 20.36
C GLU A 4 10.81 12.72 20.81
N SER A 5 10.00 11.67 20.95
CA SER A 5 8.60 11.78 21.38
C SER A 5 8.44 12.51 22.71
N LEU A 6 9.32 12.27 23.69
CA LEU A 6 9.29 12.99 24.98
C LEU A 6 9.55 14.49 24.81
N GLY A 7 10.49 14.86 23.91
CA GLY A 7 10.76 16.26 23.58
C GLY A 7 9.61 16.98 22.86
N MET A 8 8.64 16.23 22.32
CA MET A 8 7.50 16.79 21.58
C MET A 8 6.28 17.11 22.45
N VAL A 9 6.22 16.61 23.68
CA VAL A 9 4.99 16.58 24.50
C VAL A 9 4.27 17.93 24.58
N TYR A 10 5.01 19.03 24.72
CA TYR A 10 4.45 20.38 24.82
C TYR A 10 4.63 21.24 23.55
N GLN A 11 5.16 20.67 22.47
CA GLN A 11 5.30 21.39 21.22
C GLN A 11 3.96 21.44 20.46
N CYS A 12 3.83 22.41 19.57
CA CYS A 12 2.69 22.44 18.65
C CYS A 12 2.71 21.20 17.72
N HIS A 13 1.59 20.49 17.66
CA HIS A 13 1.37 19.31 16.82
C HIS A 13 0.70 19.74 15.51
N TYR A 14 1.45 20.43 14.66
CA TYR A 14 0.95 20.80 13.34
C TYR A 14 0.57 19.55 12.53
N PRO A 15 -0.43 19.65 11.63
CA PRO A 15 -0.63 18.66 10.59
C PRO A 15 0.68 18.45 9.83
N ASN A 16 0.90 17.24 9.34
CA ASN A 16 2.08 16.89 8.56
C ASN A 16 3.43 16.90 9.29
N LYS A 17 3.45 17.14 10.60
CA LYS A 17 4.66 17.02 11.41
C LYS A 17 5.17 15.58 11.37
N ALA A 18 6.39 15.40 10.87
CA ALA A 18 7.06 14.11 10.82
C ALA A 18 8.11 14.00 11.94
N LEU A 19 8.34 12.77 12.40
CA LEU A 19 9.48 12.46 13.26
C LEU A 19 10.75 12.33 12.40
N HIS A 20 11.88 12.73 12.95
CA HIS A 20 13.16 12.80 12.26
C HIS A 20 14.12 11.68 12.67
N THR A 21 13.95 11.08 13.86
CA THR A 21 14.83 9.99 14.31
C THR A 21 14.37 8.62 13.77
N ALA A 22 15.29 7.64 13.73
CA ALA A 22 15.01 6.27 13.27
C ALA A 22 14.33 6.20 11.89
N ARG A 23 14.82 7.01 10.94
CA ARG A 23 14.43 6.99 9.52
C ARG A 23 15.32 6.02 8.73
N GLY A 24 14.87 5.63 7.54
CA GLY A 24 15.59 4.74 6.64
C GLY A 24 15.60 3.26 7.05
N ALA A 25 14.72 2.84 7.95
CA ALA A 25 14.68 1.47 8.43
C ALA A 25 14.15 0.47 7.39
N ARG A 26 13.15 0.87 6.59
CA ARG A 26 12.62 0.09 5.47
C ARG A 26 12.54 0.96 4.23
N LEU A 27 13.22 0.54 3.18
CA LEU A 27 13.28 1.23 1.89
C LEU A 27 12.68 0.33 0.83
N SER A 28 11.87 0.90 -0.06
CA SER A 28 11.46 0.18 -1.26
C SER A 28 12.64 0.05 -2.24
N PRO A 29 12.58 -0.91 -3.19
CA PRO A 29 13.55 -0.97 -4.28
C PRO A 29 13.59 0.28 -5.16
N LEU A 30 12.56 1.15 -5.09
CA LEU A 30 12.45 2.38 -5.86
C LEU A 30 13.03 3.60 -5.13
N HIS A 31 13.34 3.48 -3.84
CA HIS A 31 13.70 4.61 -2.98
C HIS A 31 14.77 5.52 -3.61
N GLN A 32 15.87 4.96 -4.10
CA GLN A 32 16.95 5.75 -4.70
C GLN A 32 16.49 6.53 -5.94
N ARG A 33 15.64 5.93 -6.78
CA ARG A 33 15.07 6.62 -7.96
C ARG A 33 14.13 7.74 -7.54
N LEU A 34 13.35 7.53 -6.48
CA LEU A 34 12.45 8.56 -5.95
C LEU A 34 13.25 9.73 -5.36
N VAL A 35 14.38 9.48 -4.68
CA VAL A 35 15.31 10.54 -4.23
C VAL A 35 15.80 11.37 -5.41
N GLU A 36 16.21 10.74 -6.51
CA GLU A 36 16.70 11.44 -7.72
C GLU A 36 15.60 12.30 -8.38
N GLN A 37 14.33 11.93 -8.22
CA GLN A 37 13.17 12.70 -8.67
C GLN A 37 12.75 13.81 -7.67
N GLY A 38 13.49 14.01 -6.58
CA GLY A 38 13.21 15.04 -5.59
C GLY A 38 12.07 14.69 -4.63
N ALA A 39 11.88 13.40 -4.32
CA ALA A 39 10.84 12.96 -3.39
C ALA A 39 11.08 13.48 -1.96
N TYR A 40 10.06 14.11 -1.38
CA TYR A 40 9.97 14.32 0.06
C TYR A 40 9.41 13.06 0.73
N PHE A 41 10.20 12.46 1.62
CA PHE A 41 9.81 11.20 2.27
C PHE A 41 9.18 11.42 3.64
N ARG A 42 8.19 10.60 3.95
CA ARG A 42 7.63 10.42 5.29
C ARG A 42 7.78 8.99 5.78
N ASP A 43 7.75 8.85 7.09
CA ASP A 43 7.64 7.57 7.75
C ASP A 43 6.20 7.04 7.63
N VAL A 44 6.05 5.90 6.96
CA VAL A 44 4.78 5.20 6.74
C VAL A 44 4.93 3.80 7.35
N SER A 45 4.56 3.65 8.62
CA SER A 45 4.72 2.40 9.38
C SER A 45 6.14 1.82 9.32
N GLY A 46 7.15 2.70 9.39
CA GLY A 46 8.58 2.36 9.31
C GLY A 46 9.17 2.31 7.91
N TRP A 47 8.37 2.48 6.85
CA TRP A 47 8.82 2.66 5.48
C TRP A 47 9.08 4.13 5.15
N GLU A 48 10.03 4.37 4.26
CA GLU A 48 10.19 5.66 3.59
C GLU A 48 9.23 5.75 2.39
N GLY A 49 8.09 6.41 2.57
CA GLY A 49 7.10 6.67 1.54
C GLY A 49 7.22 8.08 0.97
N ALA A 50 7.23 8.22 -0.36
CA ALA A 50 7.20 9.53 -1.00
C ALA A 50 5.83 10.18 -0.81
N ASP A 51 5.81 11.41 -0.32
CA ASP A 51 4.59 12.18 -0.01
C ASP A 51 4.30 13.26 -1.06
N TRP A 52 5.33 13.83 -1.66
CA TRP A 52 5.28 14.75 -2.81
C TRP A 52 6.67 14.85 -3.45
N PHE A 53 6.74 15.43 -4.64
CA PHE A 53 8.00 15.59 -5.38
C PHE A 53 8.30 17.07 -5.64
N ALA A 54 9.50 17.52 -5.27
CA ALA A 54 10.01 18.86 -5.57
C ALA A 54 10.40 19.03 -7.05
N GLY A 55 10.67 17.91 -7.73
CA GLY A 55 11.14 17.85 -9.11
C GLY A 55 12.56 17.31 -9.22
N PRO A 56 12.97 16.84 -10.41
CA PRO A 56 14.25 16.17 -10.60
C PRO A 56 15.45 17.04 -10.20
N GLY A 57 16.34 16.48 -9.37
CA GLY A 57 17.54 17.18 -8.89
C GLY A 57 17.29 18.31 -7.87
N VAL A 58 16.04 18.54 -7.47
CA VAL A 58 15.69 19.54 -6.45
C VAL A 58 15.61 18.86 -5.09
N GLN A 59 16.33 19.40 -4.09
CA GLN A 59 16.18 18.96 -2.70
C GLN A 59 14.83 19.47 -2.15
N PRO A 60 13.94 18.58 -1.70
CA PRO A 60 12.64 19.00 -1.18
C PRO A 60 12.77 19.75 0.14
N ASP A 61 12.13 20.92 0.23
CA ASP A 61 12.01 21.71 1.44
C ASP A 61 10.53 21.88 1.82
N PRO A 62 10.06 21.30 2.94
CA PRO A 62 8.68 21.46 3.38
C PRO A 62 8.38 22.87 3.90
N GLY A 63 9.39 23.72 4.15
CA GLY A 63 9.19 25.03 4.75
C GLY A 63 8.54 24.93 6.16
N PRO A 64 7.96 26.03 6.67
CA PRO A 64 7.31 26.03 7.97
C PRO A 64 6.00 25.25 7.95
N LEU A 65 5.78 24.45 8.99
CA LEU A 65 4.51 23.75 9.20
C LEU A 65 3.36 24.74 9.50
N THR A 66 2.15 24.38 9.08
CA THR A 66 0.97 25.26 9.17
C THR A 66 -0.31 24.44 9.36
N TRP A 67 -1.34 25.07 9.91
CA TRP A 67 -2.71 24.54 9.95
C TRP A 67 -3.48 24.77 8.65
N GLY A 68 -2.96 25.65 7.77
CA GLY A 68 -3.56 25.96 6.47
C GLY A 68 -2.96 25.12 5.34
N ARG A 69 -2.96 25.69 4.13
CA ARG A 69 -2.31 25.06 2.97
C ARG A 69 -0.79 25.06 3.17
N PRO A 70 -0.12 23.90 3.08
CA PRO A 70 1.33 23.83 3.17
C PRO A 70 2.01 24.43 1.93
N SER A 71 3.31 24.67 2.02
CA SER A 71 4.14 25.23 0.93
C SER A 71 4.14 24.36 -0.34
N TRP A 72 4.08 23.04 -0.19
CA TRP A 72 4.06 22.06 -1.28
C TRP A 72 2.66 21.80 -1.87
N TRP A 73 1.65 22.62 -1.52
CA TRP A 73 0.27 22.42 -2.02
C TRP A 73 0.19 22.40 -3.55
N ALA A 74 0.97 23.24 -4.23
CA ALA A 74 1.04 23.27 -5.69
C ALA A 74 1.67 21.99 -6.28
N ASN A 75 2.56 21.31 -5.56
CA ASN A 75 3.13 20.03 -5.98
C ASN A 75 2.05 18.94 -5.99
N TRP A 76 1.25 18.85 -4.92
CA TRP A 76 0.10 17.94 -4.88
C TRP A 76 -0.92 18.25 -5.97
N GLU A 77 -1.20 19.53 -6.23
CA GLU A 77 -2.07 19.92 -7.35
C GLU A 77 -1.52 19.45 -8.69
N ALA A 78 -0.21 19.64 -8.94
CA ALA A 78 0.43 19.18 -10.17
C ALA A 78 0.39 17.64 -10.30
N GLU A 79 0.69 16.90 -9.24
CA GLU A 79 0.62 15.42 -9.22
C GLU A 79 -0.82 14.92 -9.46
N HIS A 80 -1.81 15.60 -8.86
CA HIS A 80 -3.22 15.31 -9.11
C HIS A 80 -3.60 15.53 -10.57
N GLN A 81 -3.22 16.66 -11.15
CA GLN A 81 -3.49 16.96 -12.56
C GLN A 81 -2.78 15.98 -13.49
N ALA A 82 -1.55 15.56 -13.17
CA ALA A 82 -0.84 14.53 -13.93
C ALA A 82 -1.58 13.19 -13.88
N CYS A 83 -2.06 12.75 -12.72
CA CYS A 83 -2.83 11.52 -12.61
C CYS A 83 -4.17 11.60 -13.37
N ARG A 84 -4.85 12.76 -13.33
CA ARG A 84 -6.15 12.94 -13.97
C ARG A 84 -6.08 13.01 -15.49
N ASN A 85 -5.04 13.65 -16.01
CA ASN A 85 -4.95 14.00 -17.43
C ASN A 85 -3.90 13.18 -18.19
N ASP A 86 -3.02 12.45 -17.51
CA ASP A 86 -1.92 11.70 -18.13
C ASP A 86 -1.70 10.33 -17.44
N VAL A 87 -0.50 10.04 -16.94
CA VAL A 87 -0.16 8.81 -16.21
C VAL A 87 0.83 9.12 -15.10
N VAL A 88 0.64 8.49 -13.93
CA VAL A 88 1.54 8.57 -12.78
C VAL A 88 1.94 7.18 -12.31
N LEU A 89 3.10 7.09 -11.67
CA LEU A 89 3.53 5.94 -10.89
C LEU A 89 3.52 6.28 -9.41
N MET A 90 2.95 5.42 -8.59
CA MET A 90 2.98 5.53 -7.14
C MET A 90 3.63 4.28 -6.53
N ASP A 91 4.62 4.49 -5.68
CA ASP A 91 5.25 3.42 -4.91
C ASP A 91 4.37 3.04 -3.71
N MET A 92 3.68 1.91 -3.83
CA MET A 92 2.83 1.34 -2.80
C MET A 92 3.50 0.13 -2.12
N SER A 93 4.83 0.05 -2.18
CA SER A 93 5.58 -1.08 -1.63
C SER A 93 5.39 -1.25 -0.12
N PHE A 94 5.00 -0.18 0.59
CA PHE A 94 4.73 -0.21 2.03
C PHE A 94 3.45 -0.95 2.43
N MET A 95 2.51 -1.17 1.51
CA MET A 95 1.25 -1.88 1.78
C MET A 95 1.53 -3.27 2.37
N SER A 96 0.71 -3.72 3.32
CA SER A 96 0.84 -5.05 3.91
C SER A 96 0.45 -6.11 2.89
N LYS A 97 1.30 -7.11 2.65
CA LYS A 97 1.07 -8.19 1.68
C LYS A 97 1.28 -9.54 2.32
N PHE A 98 0.27 -10.41 2.25
CA PHE A 98 0.31 -11.76 2.80
C PHE A 98 0.00 -12.78 1.70
N ARG A 99 0.91 -13.72 1.51
CA ARG A 99 0.68 -14.90 0.67
C ARG A 99 -0.04 -15.94 1.53
N VAL A 100 -1.23 -16.37 1.12
CA VAL A 100 -2.01 -17.39 1.82
C VAL A 100 -2.16 -18.61 0.92
N GLN A 101 -1.73 -19.78 1.39
CA GLN A 101 -1.59 -20.98 0.57
C GLN A 101 -2.09 -22.25 1.23
N GLY A 102 -2.45 -23.23 0.39
CA GLY A 102 -2.90 -24.58 0.77
C GLY A 102 -4.37 -24.83 0.44
N ARG A 103 -4.74 -26.11 0.33
CA ARG A 103 -6.10 -26.56 -0.03
C ARG A 103 -7.25 -25.96 0.78
N ASP A 104 -7.02 -25.55 2.03
CA ASP A 104 -8.04 -24.95 2.89
C ASP A 104 -8.01 -23.40 2.87
N ALA A 105 -7.05 -22.78 2.16
CA ALA A 105 -6.84 -21.33 2.17
C ALA A 105 -8.07 -20.56 1.68
N GLY A 106 -8.70 -21.02 0.60
CA GLY A 106 -9.90 -20.39 0.06
C GLY A 106 -11.05 -20.37 1.07
N THR A 107 -11.32 -21.51 1.73
CA THR A 107 -12.35 -21.61 2.77
C THR A 107 -12.05 -20.72 3.98
N VAL A 108 -10.77 -20.64 4.40
CA VAL A 108 -10.35 -19.75 5.49
C VAL A 108 -10.62 -18.29 5.13
N LEU A 109 -10.24 -17.87 3.93
CA LEU A 109 -10.39 -16.49 3.48
C LEU A 109 -11.86 -16.12 3.25
N ASP A 110 -12.69 -17.01 2.70
CA ASP A 110 -14.13 -16.81 2.59
C ASP A 110 -14.78 -16.61 3.96
N ARG A 111 -14.33 -17.34 4.98
CA ARG A 111 -14.88 -17.21 6.34
C ARG A 111 -14.49 -15.88 7.00
N LEU A 112 -13.30 -15.36 6.73
CA LEU A 112 -12.85 -14.07 7.24
C LEU A 112 -13.51 -12.89 6.52
N SER A 113 -13.84 -13.08 5.25
CA SER A 113 -14.26 -12.02 4.34
C SER A 113 -15.76 -11.78 4.37
N ALA A 114 -16.18 -10.52 4.29
CA ALA A 114 -17.57 -10.13 4.10
C ALA A 114 -18.05 -10.28 2.64
N ASN A 115 -17.20 -10.81 1.76
CA ASN A 115 -17.49 -11.06 0.35
C ASN A 115 -16.95 -12.45 -0.04
N ALA A 116 -17.43 -13.02 -1.15
CA ALA A 116 -16.91 -14.27 -1.68
C ALA A 116 -15.57 -14.03 -2.39
N VAL A 117 -14.50 -14.63 -1.87
CA VAL A 117 -13.12 -14.41 -2.35
C VAL A 117 -12.50 -15.67 -2.96
N ASN A 118 -13.08 -16.85 -2.71
CA ASN A 118 -12.65 -18.12 -3.27
C ASN A 118 -13.35 -18.46 -4.60
N GLY A 119 -13.60 -17.46 -5.45
CA GLY A 119 -14.21 -17.61 -6.77
C GLY A 119 -13.25 -18.13 -7.83
N GLU A 120 -13.30 -17.57 -9.04
CA GLU A 120 -12.39 -17.94 -10.13
C GLU A 120 -10.95 -17.44 -9.89
N PRO A 121 -9.92 -18.21 -10.24
CA PRO A 121 -8.56 -17.70 -10.31
C PRO A 121 -8.44 -16.50 -11.25
N GLY A 122 -7.56 -15.55 -10.89
CA GLY A 122 -7.39 -14.28 -11.60
C GLY A 122 -8.30 -13.16 -11.11
N THR A 123 -9.27 -13.44 -10.23
CA THR A 123 -10.14 -12.42 -9.66
C THR A 123 -9.52 -11.73 -8.45
N ILE A 124 -9.68 -10.40 -8.39
CA ILE A 124 -9.37 -9.58 -7.22
C ILE A 124 -10.69 -9.13 -6.59
N THR A 125 -10.92 -9.53 -5.34
CA THR A 125 -12.11 -9.15 -4.59
C THR A 125 -11.75 -8.13 -3.53
N TYR A 126 -12.38 -6.95 -3.58
CA TYR A 126 -12.39 -6.00 -2.48
C TYR A 126 -13.38 -6.47 -1.40
N THR A 127 -12.92 -6.52 -0.16
CA THR A 127 -13.72 -7.05 0.95
C THR A 127 -13.25 -6.49 2.29
N GLN A 128 -14.15 -6.55 3.26
CA GLN A 128 -13.88 -6.18 4.63
C GLN A 128 -13.81 -7.42 5.50
N TRP A 129 -12.98 -7.38 6.53
CA TRP A 129 -13.04 -8.35 7.63
C TRP A 129 -13.74 -7.70 8.80
N LEU A 130 -14.64 -8.47 9.42
CA LEU A 130 -15.50 -8.01 10.49
C LEU A 130 -15.22 -8.81 11.76
N ASN A 131 -15.46 -8.21 12.92
CA ASN A 131 -15.56 -8.99 14.16
C ASN A 131 -16.96 -9.55 14.38
N GLU A 132 -17.14 -10.28 15.48
CA GLU A 132 -18.41 -10.91 15.88
C GLU A 132 -19.57 -9.92 16.08
N ARG A 133 -19.28 -8.63 16.27
CA ARG A 133 -20.29 -7.56 16.39
C ARG A 133 -20.62 -6.92 15.03
N GLY A 134 -19.99 -7.37 13.95
CA GLY A 134 -20.16 -6.82 12.61
C GLY A 134 -19.45 -5.49 12.38
N THR A 135 -18.50 -5.08 13.23
CA THR A 135 -17.71 -3.86 13.00
C THR A 135 -16.46 -4.16 12.20
N LEU A 136 -15.97 -3.16 11.45
CA LEU A 136 -14.78 -3.27 10.61
C LEU A 136 -13.51 -3.53 11.44
N GLU A 137 -12.78 -4.56 11.05
CA GLU A 137 -11.45 -4.91 11.58
C GLU A 137 -10.35 -4.66 10.53
N ALA A 138 -10.67 -4.91 9.24
CA ALA A 138 -9.79 -4.58 8.14
C ALA A 138 -10.57 -4.29 6.86
N ASP A 139 -9.97 -3.47 6.01
CA ASP A 139 -10.42 -3.21 4.65
C ASP A 139 -9.28 -3.55 3.69
N LEU A 140 -9.51 -4.47 2.75
CA LEU A 140 -8.44 -5.12 2.00
C LEU A 140 -8.91 -5.69 0.67
N THR A 141 -7.95 -6.16 -0.13
CA THR A 141 -8.21 -6.97 -1.31
C THR A 141 -7.69 -8.38 -1.13
N VAL A 142 -8.41 -9.34 -1.70
CA VAL A 142 -7.99 -10.74 -1.83
C VAL A 142 -7.91 -11.06 -3.31
N SER A 143 -6.71 -11.34 -3.80
CA SER A 143 -6.48 -11.82 -5.16
C SER A 143 -6.34 -13.34 -5.15
N LYS A 144 -7.21 -14.05 -5.86
CA LYS A 144 -7.05 -15.50 -6.07
C LYS A 144 -6.09 -15.73 -7.23
N LEU A 145 -4.89 -16.22 -6.95
CA LEU A 145 -3.84 -16.48 -7.95
C LEU A 145 -3.94 -17.89 -8.55
N GLY A 146 -4.59 -18.80 -7.84
CA GLY A 146 -4.84 -20.19 -8.21
C GLY A 146 -5.66 -20.87 -7.11
N ASP A 147 -6.02 -22.14 -7.29
CA ASP A 147 -6.94 -22.85 -6.38
C ASP A 147 -6.47 -22.88 -4.92
N GLU A 148 -5.16 -22.94 -4.70
CA GLU A 148 -4.55 -22.99 -3.37
C GLU A 148 -3.61 -21.82 -3.10
N SER A 149 -3.74 -20.71 -3.83
CA SER A 149 -2.80 -19.58 -3.73
C SER A 149 -3.51 -18.25 -3.82
N PHE A 150 -3.37 -17.44 -2.78
CA PHE A 150 -4.01 -16.14 -2.64
C PHE A 150 -2.99 -15.07 -2.22
N LEU A 151 -3.25 -13.83 -2.61
CA LEU A 151 -2.55 -12.66 -2.11
C LEU A 151 -3.55 -11.74 -1.40
N VAL A 152 -3.34 -11.51 -0.11
CA VAL A 152 -4.11 -10.55 0.68
C VAL A 152 -3.30 -9.27 0.78
N VAL A 153 -3.87 -8.14 0.36
CA VAL A 153 -3.23 -6.83 0.43
C VAL A 153 -4.06 -5.89 1.29
N ALA A 154 -3.46 -5.35 2.35
CA ALA A 154 -4.11 -4.46 3.31
C ALA A 154 -3.27 -3.18 3.52
N THR A 155 -3.88 -2.16 4.14
CA THR A 155 -3.13 -0.97 4.58
C THR A 155 -1.96 -1.34 5.50
N ASP A 156 -0.87 -0.58 5.42
CA ASP A 156 0.31 -0.71 6.28
C ASP A 156 -0.01 -0.56 7.78
N THR A 157 -0.95 0.33 8.10
CA THR A 157 -1.35 0.59 9.50
C THR A 157 -2.06 -0.61 10.14
N ALA A 158 -2.63 -1.50 9.33
CA ALA A 158 -3.30 -2.72 9.77
C ALA A 158 -2.40 -3.97 9.72
N HIS A 159 -1.10 -3.84 9.39
CA HIS A 159 -0.19 -4.96 9.14
C HIS A 159 -0.28 -6.04 10.21
N ARG A 160 0.05 -5.70 11.45
CA ARG A 160 0.09 -6.66 12.56
C ARG A 160 -1.29 -7.19 12.93
N HIS A 161 -2.32 -6.36 12.75
CA HIS A 161 -3.69 -6.75 13.01
C HIS A 161 -4.14 -7.85 12.03
N VAL A 162 -4.01 -7.59 10.72
CA VAL A 162 -4.33 -8.55 9.64
C VAL A 162 -3.49 -9.82 9.75
N GLU A 163 -2.19 -9.70 10.02
CA GLU A 163 -1.31 -10.85 10.24
C GLU A 163 -1.81 -11.74 11.39
N SER A 164 -2.21 -11.13 12.51
CA SER A 164 -2.69 -11.87 13.68
C SER A 164 -4.00 -12.63 13.39
N GLN A 165 -4.89 -12.03 12.59
CA GLN A 165 -6.13 -12.67 12.16
C GLN A 165 -5.84 -13.87 11.25
N LEU A 166 -4.97 -13.67 10.25
CA LEU A 166 -4.54 -14.74 9.34
C LEU A 166 -3.88 -15.90 10.09
N ARG A 167 -2.94 -15.62 11.00
CA ARG A 167 -2.25 -16.64 11.79
C ARG A 167 -3.23 -17.46 12.62
N ARG A 168 -4.20 -16.81 13.25
CA ARG A 168 -5.23 -17.48 14.06
C ARG A 168 -6.15 -18.34 13.20
N ALA A 169 -6.65 -17.79 12.10
CA ALA A 169 -7.58 -18.48 11.22
C ALA A 169 -6.93 -19.67 10.51
N CYS A 170 -5.70 -19.49 10.01
CA CYS A 170 -4.92 -20.57 9.39
C CYS A 170 -4.52 -21.64 10.42
N GLY A 171 -4.13 -21.25 11.64
CA GLY A 171 -3.77 -22.20 12.70
C GLY A 171 -4.94 -23.05 13.21
N ALA A 172 -6.18 -22.58 13.02
CA ALA A 172 -7.39 -23.34 13.29
C ALA A 172 -7.84 -24.23 12.11
N ALA A 173 -7.20 -24.08 10.94
CA ALA A 173 -7.51 -24.83 9.72
C ALA A 173 -6.54 -26.02 9.54
N GLY A 174 -6.96 -27.02 8.76
CA GLY A 174 -6.18 -28.24 8.55
C GLY A 174 -4.94 -28.02 7.67
N HIS A 175 -5.06 -27.23 6.61
CA HIS A 175 -4.00 -27.02 5.63
C HIS A 175 -4.12 -25.65 4.93
N ALA A 176 -3.88 -24.59 5.72
CA ALA A 176 -3.75 -23.22 5.24
C ALA A 176 -2.56 -22.53 5.94
N PHE A 177 -1.79 -21.74 5.20
CA PHE A 177 -0.57 -21.10 5.69
C PHE A 177 -0.50 -19.66 5.21
N ALA A 178 -0.27 -18.72 6.12
CA ALA A 178 -0.09 -17.31 5.80
C ALA A 178 1.38 -16.89 5.99
N THR A 179 1.97 -16.28 4.97
CA THR A 179 3.33 -15.74 4.98
C THR A 179 3.30 -14.25 4.69
N ASP A 180 3.94 -13.47 5.54
CA ASP A 180 4.17 -12.04 5.29
C ASP A 180 5.24 -11.89 4.19
N VAL A 181 4.81 -11.38 3.04
CA VAL A 181 5.64 -11.14 1.85
C VAL A 181 5.79 -9.64 1.56
N THR A 182 5.46 -8.78 2.53
CA THR A 182 5.46 -7.32 2.39
C THR A 182 6.83 -6.77 1.99
N ALA A 183 7.89 -7.26 2.62
CA ALA A 183 9.27 -6.86 2.29
C ALA A 183 9.82 -7.55 1.02
N ALA A 184 9.17 -8.63 0.56
CA ALA A 184 9.62 -9.41 -0.59
C ALA A 184 9.05 -8.91 -1.92
N LEU A 185 7.96 -8.13 -1.90
CA LEU A 185 7.26 -7.66 -3.10
C LEU A 185 7.14 -6.14 -3.11
N ALA A 186 7.75 -5.51 -4.11
CA ALA A 186 7.43 -4.14 -4.47
C ALA A 186 6.03 -4.06 -5.09
N GLN A 187 5.35 -2.93 -4.90
CA GLN A 187 4.07 -2.67 -5.54
C GLN A 187 4.10 -1.28 -6.16
N ILE A 188 3.81 -1.21 -7.45
CA ILE A 188 3.73 0.03 -8.21
C ILE A 188 2.32 0.15 -8.73
N ASN A 189 1.65 1.24 -8.36
CA ASN A 189 0.38 1.59 -8.99
C ASN A 189 0.67 2.50 -10.18
N VAL A 190 0.21 2.10 -11.37
CA VAL A 190 0.26 2.92 -12.59
C VAL A 190 -1.15 3.42 -12.86
N GLN A 191 -1.39 4.72 -12.73
CA GLN A 191 -2.75 5.29 -12.75
C GLN A 191 -2.84 6.49 -13.68
N GLY A 192 -4.03 6.67 -14.26
CA GLY A 192 -4.35 7.76 -15.18
C GLY A 192 -4.83 7.25 -16.55
N PRO A 193 -5.46 8.11 -17.37
CA PRO A 193 -6.02 7.74 -18.67
C PRO A 193 -5.00 7.11 -19.64
N ARG A 194 -3.70 7.43 -19.51
CA ARG A 194 -2.63 6.89 -20.36
C ARG A 194 -1.88 5.69 -19.76
N SER A 195 -2.35 5.16 -18.64
CA SER A 195 -1.76 3.98 -17.97
C SER A 195 -1.65 2.76 -18.88
N ARG A 196 -2.72 2.45 -19.63
CA ARG A 196 -2.73 1.32 -20.58
C ARG A 196 -1.76 1.51 -21.74
N GLU A 197 -1.71 2.71 -22.32
CA GLU A 197 -0.76 3.05 -23.39
C GLU A 197 0.68 2.80 -22.92
N LEU A 198 1.02 3.32 -21.73
CA LEU A 198 2.34 3.12 -21.13
C LEU A 198 2.64 1.64 -20.90
N LEU A 199 1.75 0.91 -20.21
CA LEU A 199 1.98 -0.49 -19.86
C LEU A 199 2.07 -1.39 -21.10
N GLN A 200 1.24 -1.16 -22.11
CA GLN A 200 1.23 -1.94 -23.34
C GLN A 200 2.57 -1.83 -24.09
N SER A 201 3.27 -0.69 -23.99
CA SER A 201 4.61 -0.54 -24.59
C SER A 201 5.68 -1.44 -23.97
N LEU A 202 5.42 -2.01 -22.78
CA LEU A 202 6.36 -2.80 -22.00
C LEU A 202 6.03 -4.31 -22.00
N THR A 203 4.91 -4.72 -22.60
CA THR A 203 4.45 -6.11 -22.56
C THR A 203 3.78 -6.53 -23.86
N SER A 204 3.87 -7.82 -24.17
CA SER A 204 3.11 -8.45 -25.26
C SER A 204 1.72 -8.95 -24.83
N VAL A 205 1.41 -8.88 -23.53
CA VAL A 205 0.06 -9.22 -23.02
C VAL A 205 -0.92 -8.17 -23.49
N ASP A 206 -2.08 -8.58 -24.01
CA ASP A 206 -3.15 -7.66 -24.38
C ASP A 206 -3.78 -7.06 -23.12
N LEU A 207 -3.68 -5.74 -22.98
CA LEU A 207 -4.25 -4.99 -21.85
C LEU A 207 -5.58 -4.31 -22.19
N SER A 208 -6.18 -4.57 -23.36
CA SER A 208 -7.50 -4.05 -23.76
C SER A 208 -8.58 -4.36 -22.71
N ASN A 209 -9.67 -3.59 -22.69
CA ASN A 209 -10.75 -3.83 -21.72
C ASN A 209 -11.37 -5.24 -21.83
N GLU A 210 -11.35 -5.84 -23.03
CA GLU A 210 -11.90 -7.17 -23.27
C GLU A 210 -10.96 -8.27 -22.74
N ALA A 211 -9.65 -8.11 -22.92
CA ALA A 211 -8.65 -9.09 -22.48
C ALA A 211 -8.24 -8.92 -21.00
N PHE A 212 -8.25 -7.68 -20.50
CA PHE A 212 -7.88 -7.31 -19.13
C PHE A 212 -8.98 -6.41 -18.54
N PRO A 213 -10.12 -7.00 -18.13
CA PRO A 213 -11.22 -6.26 -17.53
C PRO A 213 -10.87 -5.74 -16.13
N PHE A 214 -11.74 -4.89 -15.60
CA PHE A 214 -11.70 -4.47 -14.21
C PHE A 214 -12.00 -5.64 -13.25
#